data_AF-A0A9N9E6G5-F1
#
_entry.id   AF-A0A9N9E6G5-F1
#
_cell.length_a   1.000
_cell.length_b   1.000
_cell.length_c   1.000
_cell.angle_alpha   90.00
_cell.angle_beta   90.00
_cell.angle_gamma   90.00
#
_symmetry.space_group_name_H-M   'P 1'
#
loop_
_entity.id
_entity.type
_entity.pdbx_description
1 polymer ?
#
loop_
_entity_poly.entity_id
_entity_poly.type
_entity_poly.pdbx_seq_one_letter_code
_entity_poly.pdbx_strand_id
1 'polypeptide(L)'
;ALEAILQVVNAFVVSCTLINHPKRALNWVRALKIWKGSRNDEYEIGKVSDEMRELQESVGKAYEWYVYDGESAFICSPARLTGILSLWNLGSFAQYGLSGILWFVSHPNRPLGVYLVFDVIALVCLVVPIPLVVIQAKKAKSARHLAVLDARSRLMAGHRDMRSMEMADVEL
;
A
#
# COMPACT_ATOMS: atom_id res chain seq x y z
N ALA A 1 34.00 13.08 8.72
CA ALA A 1 32.84 14.00 8.71
C ALA A 1 31.68 13.45 7.85
N LEU A 2 31.89 13.22 6.55
CA LEU A 2 30.86 12.71 5.62
C LEU A 2 30.19 11.40 6.09
N GLU A 3 30.98 10.43 6.54
CA GLU A 3 30.46 9.14 7.00
C GLU A 3 29.60 9.26 8.27
N ALA A 4 29.97 10.15 9.20
CA ALA A 4 29.16 10.42 10.39
C ALA A 4 27.81 11.05 10.01
N ILE A 5 27.79 11.93 8.99
CA ILE A 5 26.55 12.51 8.46
C ILE A 5 25.69 11.41 7.82
N LEU A 6 26.28 10.53 7.02
CA LEU A 6 25.57 9.38 6.41
C LEU A 6 25.00 8.44 7.47
N GLN A 7 25.72 8.20 8.57
CA GLN A 7 25.24 7.42 9.71
C GLN A 7 24.03 8.06 10.39
N VAL A 8 24.07 9.37 10.63
CA VAL A 8 22.95 10.10 11.26
C VAL A 8 21.73 10.08 10.35
N VAL A 9 21.91 10.31 9.05
CA VAL A 9 20.82 10.25 8.05
C VAL A 9 20.24 8.83 7.99
N ASN A 10 21.07 7.80 7.92
CA ASN A 10 20.60 6.42 7.87
C ASN A 10 19.84 6.02 9.15
N ALA A 11 20.36 6.37 10.33
CA ALA A 11 19.70 6.11 11.61
C ALA A 11 18.34 6.83 11.70
N PHE A 12 18.27 8.07 11.23
CA PHE A 12 17.02 8.82 11.15
C PHE A 12 16.01 8.15 10.23
N VAL A 13 16.41 7.79 9.00
CA VAL A 13 15.52 7.14 8.02
C VAL A 13 15.03 5.78 8.51
N VAL A 14 15.91 4.97 9.11
CA VAL A 14 15.56 3.70 9.72
C VAL A 14 14.54 3.90 10.85
N SER A 15 14.77 4.87 11.73
CA SER A 15 13.87 5.17 12.86
C SER A 15 12.49 5.63 12.37
N CYS A 16 12.45 6.55 11.41
CA CYS A 16 11.20 6.99 10.77
C CYS A 16 10.44 5.81 10.14
N THR A 17 11.17 4.89 9.52
CA THR A 17 10.57 3.71 8.88
C THR A 17 9.93 2.77 9.89
N LEU A 18 10.61 2.52 11.02
CA LEU A 18 10.12 1.68 12.10
C LEU A 18 8.90 2.28 12.81
N ILE A 19 8.92 3.60 13.07
CA ILE A 19 7.83 4.31 13.76
C ILE A 19 6.59 4.44 12.88
N ASN A 20 6.77 4.85 11.61
CA ASN A 20 5.62 5.11 10.73
C ASN A 20 4.99 3.83 10.17
N HIS A 21 5.76 2.74 10.08
CA HIS A 21 5.27 1.47 9.51
C HIS A 21 5.69 0.24 10.32
N PRO A 22 5.32 0.15 11.62
CA PRO A 22 5.81 -0.90 12.53
C PRO A 22 5.38 -2.32 12.11
N LYS A 23 4.27 -2.44 11.36
CA LYS A 23 3.74 -3.72 10.88
C LYS A 23 4.12 -4.03 9.43
N ARG A 24 5.11 -3.33 8.85
CA ARG A 24 5.47 -3.47 7.42
C ARG A 24 5.85 -4.90 7.03
N ALA A 25 6.65 -5.59 7.85
CA ALA A 25 7.03 -6.98 7.60
C ALA A 25 5.83 -7.93 7.68
N LEU A 26 4.96 -7.75 8.69
CA LEU A 26 3.73 -8.53 8.84
C LEU A 26 2.78 -8.30 7.66
N ASN A 27 2.62 -7.06 7.22
CA ASN A 27 1.77 -6.73 6.08
C ASN A 27 2.34 -7.23 4.76
N TRP A 28 3.66 -7.34 4.62
CA TRP A 28 4.30 -8.00 3.48
C TRP A 28 3.98 -9.50 3.43
N VAL A 29 4.03 -10.20 4.57
CA VAL A 29 3.60 -11.61 4.65
C VAL A 29 2.12 -11.76 4.28
N ARG A 30 1.26 -10.85 4.74
CA ARG A 30 -0.17 -10.83 4.36
C ARG A 30 -0.35 -10.61 2.87
N ALA A 31 0.37 -9.66 2.27
CA ALA A 31 0.33 -9.42 0.83
C ALA A 31 0.77 -10.64 0.01
N LEU A 32 1.81 -11.36 0.45
CA LEU A 32 2.24 -12.62 -0.17
C LEU A 32 1.15 -13.70 -0.11
N LYS A 33 0.44 -13.82 1.02
CA LYS A 33 -0.70 -14.74 1.16
C LYS A 33 -1.83 -14.37 0.19
N ILE A 34 -2.18 -13.09 0.12
CA ILE A 34 -3.20 -12.56 -0.80
C ILE A 34 -2.80 -12.85 -2.26
N TRP A 35 -1.53 -12.65 -2.63
CA TRP A 35 -1.04 -12.94 -3.98
C TRP A 35 -1.05 -14.42 -4.33
N LYS A 36 -0.67 -15.30 -3.40
CA LYS A 36 -0.77 -16.76 -3.59
C LYS A 36 -2.22 -17.21 -3.71
N GLY A 37 -3.11 -16.73 -2.85
CA GLY A 37 -4.55 -17.03 -2.91
C GLY A 37 -5.16 -16.59 -4.23
N SER A 38 -4.83 -15.38 -4.70
CA SER A 38 -5.23 -14.85 -6.00
C SER A 38 -4.76 -15.66 -7.21
N ARG A 39 -3.81 -16.59 -7.03
CA ARG A 39 -3.27 -17.42 -8.10
C ARG A 39 -3.88 -18.83 -8.12
N ASN A 40 -4.49 -19.25 -7.01
CA ASN A 40 -5.00 -20.60 -6.82
C ASN A 40 -6.52 -20.70 -7.03
N ASP A 41 -7.27 -19.60 -6.88
CA ASP A 41 -8.70 -19.53 -7.15
C ASP A 41 -9.02 -18.34 -8.05
N GLU A 42 -10.05 -18.48 -8.90
CA GLU A 42 -10.61 -17.43 -9.75
C GLU A 42 -10.79 -16.12 -8.95
N TYR A 43 -9.89 -15.16 -9.15
CA TYR A 43 -10.00 -13.81 -8.58
C TYR A 43 -11.12 -13.05 -9.29
N GLU A 44 -12.36 -13.51 -9.11
CA GLU A 44 -13.57 -12.80 -9.48
C GLU A 44 -14.07 -12.03 -8.26
N ILE A 45 -14.30 -10.74 -8.46
CA ILE A 45 -14.90 -9.85 -7.46
C ILE A 45 -16.22 -10.50 -6.99
N GLY A 46 -16.29 -10.91 -5.72
CA GLY A 46 -17.46 -11.56 -5.11
C GLY A 46 -17.32 -13.06 -4.76
N LYS A 47 -16.27 -13.76 -5.23
CA LYS A 47 -15.99 -15.17 -4.86
C LYS A 47 -14.84 -15.35 -3.86
N VAL A 48 -14.30 -14.25 -3.35
CA VAL A 48 -13.15 -14.24 -2.43
C VAL A 48 -13.54 -14.82 -1.08
N SER A 49 -12.75 -15.77 -0.53
CA SER A 49 -13.01 -16.35 0.79
C SER A 49 -13.01 -15.28 1.90
N ASP A 50 -13.77 -15.51 2.97
CA ASP A 50 -13.86 -14.58 4.10
C ASP A 50 -12.47 -14.29 4.71
N GLU A 51 -11.60 -15.30 4.79
CA GLU A 51 -10.21 -15.15 5.27
C GLU A 51 -9.40 -14.17 4.38
N MET A 52 -9.55 -14.26 3.05
CA MET A 52 -8.86 -13.38 2.12
C MET A 52 -9.41 -11.95 2.19
N ARG A 53 -10.73 -11.79 2.38
CA ARG A 53 -11.34 -10.48 2.63
C ARG A 53 -10.80 -9.82 3.90
N GLU A 54 -10.75 -10.55 5.02
CA GLU A 54 -10.21 -10.04 6.28
C GLU A 54 -8.74 -9.63 6.18
N LEU A 55 -7.93 -10.44 5.49
CA LEU A 55 -6.52 -10.12 5.20
C LEU A 55 -6.41 -8.83 4.38
N GLN A 56 -7.23 -8.69 3.35
CA GLN A 56 -7.26 -7.54 2.47
C GLN A 56 -7.73 -6.27 3.20
N GLU A 57 -8.75 -6.36 4.05
CA GLU A 57 -9.20 -5.25 4.90
C GLU A 57 -8.12 -4.84 5.91
N SER A 58 -7.43 -5.81 6.51
CA SER A 58 -6.35 -5.54 7.47
C SER A 58 -5.20 -4.78 6.80
N VAL A 59 -4.83 -5.17 5.58
CA VAL A 59 -3.81 -4.47 4.77
C VAL A 59 -4.34 -3.11 4.31
N GLY A 60 -5.60 -3.01 3.87
CA GLY A 60 -6.23 -1.77 3.44
C GLY A 60 -6.31 -0.71 4.54
N LYS A 61 -6.62 -1.11 5.78
CA LYS A 61 -6.57 -0.21 6.95
C LYS A 61 -5.16 0.32 7.22
N ALA A 62 -4.13 -0.48 6.98
CA ALA A 62 -2.74 -0.06 7.15
C ALA A 62 -2.22 0.79 5.99
N TYR A 63 -2.85 0.66 4.82
CA TYR A 63 -2.43 1.28 3.57
C TYR A 63 -3.67 1.77 2.83
N GLU A 64 -4.16 2.96 3.19
CA GLU A 64 -5.40 3.57 2.68
C GLU A 64 -5.51 3.68 1.15
N TRP A 65 -4.40 3.49 0.43
CA TRP A 65 -4.30 3.46 -1.02
C TRP A 65 -4.65 2.08 -1.64
N TYR A 66 -4.87 1.06 -0.82
CA TYR A 66 -5.30 -0.27 -1.25
C TYR A 66 -6.83 -0.35 -1.24
N VAL A 67 -7.43 -0.30 -2.44
CA VAL A 67 -8.88 -0.42 -2.64
C VAL A 67 -9.24 -1.88 -2.89
N TYR A 68 -10.12 -2.41 -2.04
CA TYR A 68 -10.62 -3.78 -2.09
C TYR A 68 -11.88 -3.91 -2.94
N ASP A 69 -12.76 -2.90 -2.94
CA ASP A 69 -14.06 -2.95 -3.61
C ASP A 69 -14.27 -1.66 -4.43
N GLY A 70 -14.46 -1.81 -5.75
CA GLY A 70 -14.51 -0.73 -6.73
C GLY A 70 -14.29 -1.22 -8.15
N GLU A 71 -14.39 -0.34 -9.16
CA GLU A 71 -14.12 -0.74 -10.55
C GLU A 71 -12.71 -1.34 -10.68
N SER A 72 -12.61 -2.44 -11.45
CA SER A 72 -11.37 -3.22 -11.61
C SER A 72 -10.16 -2.40 -12.08
N ALA A 73 -10.39 -1.27 -12.75
CA ALA A 73 -9.35 -0.32 -13.17
C ALA A 73 -8.66 0.43 -12.00
N PHE A 74 -9.30 0.47 -10.84
CA PHE A 74 -8.85 1.19 -9.64
C PHE A 74 -8.43 0.27 -8.49
N ILE A 75 -8.64 -1.05 -8.61
CA ILE A 75 -8.18 -2.04 -7.64
C ILE A 75 -6.65 -2.21 -7.75
N CYS A 76 -5.96 -2.17 -6.61
CA CYS A 76 -4.56 -2.56 -6.56
C CYS A 76 -4.47 -4.09 -6.59
N SER A 77 -4.09 -4.66 -7.73
CA SER A 77 -3.96 -6.11 -7.87
C SER A 77 -3.02 -6.68 -6.79
N PRO A 78 -3.29 -7.88 -6.24
CA PRO A 78 -2.45 -8.55 -5.26
C PRO A 78 -0.95 -8.60 -5.62
N ALA A 79 -0.65 -8.80 -6.91
CA ALA A 79 0.72 -8.80 -7.43
C ALA A 79 1.42 -7.44 -7.27
N ARG A 80 0.74 -6.34 -7.63
CA ARG A 80 1.26 -4.97 -7.48
C ARG A 80 1.48 -4.59 -6.02
N LEU A 81 0.51 -4.89 -5.14
CA LEU A 81 0.65 -4.68 -3.70
C LEU A 81 1.89 -5.39 -3.15
N THR A 82 2.03 -6.67 -3.52
CA THR A 82 3.18 -7.49 -3.10
C THR A 82 4.49 -6.91 -3.62
N GLY A 83 4.52 -6.44 -4.88
CA GLY A 83 5.70 -5.79 -5.46
C GLY A 83 6.10 -4.52 -4.71
N ILE A 84 5.15 -3.62 -4.44
CA ILE A 84 5.39 -2.37 -3.69
C ILE A 84 5.96 -2.68 -2.31
N LEU A 85 5.30 -3.57 -1.55
CA LEU A 85 5.75 -3.93 -0.21
C LEU A 85 7.09 -4.68 -0.23
N SER A 86 7.36 -5.48 -1.25
CA SER A 86 8.65 -6.18 -1.40
C SER A 86 9.79 -5.20 -1.63
N LEU A 87 9.63 -4.24 -2.54
CA LEU A 87 10.63 -3.19 -2.78
C LEU A 87 10.87 -2.37 -1.51
N TRP A 88 9.81 -1.98 -0.80
CA TRP A 88 9.97 -1.19 0.41
C TRP A 88 10.67 -1.95 1.53
N ASN A 89 10.39 -3.25 1.71
CA ASN A 89 11.10 -4.08 2.69
C ASN A 89 12.54 -4.35 2.28
N LEU A 90 12.83 -4.55 0.98
CA LEU A 90 14.19 -4.72 0.47
C LEU A 90 15.06 -3.50 0.76
N GLY A 91 14.51 -2.30 0.56
CA GLY A 91 15.20 -1.05 0.94
C GLY A 91 15.49 -0.98 2.43
N SER A 92 14.53 -1.36 3.28
CA SER A 92 14.73 -1.42 4.73
C SER A 92 15.80 -2.44 5.12
N PHE A 93 15.83 -3.62 4.51
CA PHE A 93 16.89 -4.62 4.75
C PHE A 93 18.27 -4.11 4.35
N ALA A 94 18.39 -3.41 3.22
CA ALA A 94 19.65 -2.79 2.82
C ALA A 94 20.10 -1.74 3.84
N GLN A 95 19.18 -0.92 4.36
CA GLN A 95 19.48 0.06 5.41
C GLN A 95 19.90 -0.59 6.75
N TYR A 96 19.27 -1.70 7.14
CA TYR A 96 19.67 -2.46 8.33
C TYR A 96 21.05 -3.11 8.15
N GLY A 97 21.32 -3.67 6.96
CA GLY A 97 22.64 -4.21 6.61
C GLY A 97 23.72 -3.13 6.67
N LEU A 98 23.44 -1.94 6.13
CA LEU A 98 24.32 -0.79 6.20
C LEU A 98 24.59 -0.38 7.67
N SER A 99 23.54 -0.27 8.49
CA SER A 99 23.67 0.01 9.93
C SER A 99 24.52 -1.03 10.65
N GLY A 100 24.33 -2.32 10.34
CA GLY A 100 25.13 -3.41 10.90
C GLY A 100 26.61 -3.27 10.55
N ILE A 101 26.95 -3.03 9.28
CA ILE A 101 28.35 -2.82 8.86
C ILE A 101 28.95 -1.62 9.60
N LEU A 102 28.21 -0.52 9.72
CA LEU A 102 28.71 0.71 10.35
C LEU A 102 28.95 0.55 11.86
N TRP A 103 28.14 -0.28 12.53
CA TRP A 103 28.26 -0.51 13.98
C TRP A 103 29.29 -1.58 14.34
N PHE A 104 29.41 -2.64 13.53
CA PHE A 104 30.23 -3.80 13.87
C PHE A 104 31.60 -3.82 13.19
N VAL A 105 31.81 -3.05 12.12
CA VAL A 105 33.09 -3.00 11.39
C VAL A 105 33.83 -1.70 11.71
N SER A 106 35.07 -1.84 12.18
CA SER A 106 35.94 -0.69 12.45
C SER A 106 36.25 0.08 11.16
N HIS A 107 36.32 1.41 11.26
CA HIS A 107 36.47 2.33 10.13
C HIS A 107 37.53 1.92 9.07
N PRO A 108 38.77 1.51 9.43
CA PRO A 108 39.78 1.16 8.42
C PRO A 108 39.47 -0.13 7.64
N ASN A 109 38.58 -0.98 8.16
CA ASN A 109 38.25 -2.28 7.56
C ASN A 109 36.89 -2.29 6.86
N ARG A 110 36.23 -1.13 6.73
CA ARG A 110 34.89 -1.06 6.14
C ARG A 110 34.94 -1.34 4.64
N PRO A 111 34.11 -2.28 4.13
CA PRO A 111 34.08 -2.61 2.71
C PRO A 111 33.31 -1.53 1.93
N LEU A 112 34.02 -0.50 1.44
CA LEU A 112 33.43 0.65 0.75
C LEU A 112 32.52 0.26 -0.42
N GLY A 113 32.89 -0.76 -1.19
CA GLY A 113 32.07 -1.24 -2.31
C GLY A 113 30.72 -1.80 -1.87
N VAL A 114 30.69 -2.59 -0.79
CA VAL A 114 29.44 -3.16 -0.24
C VAL A 114 28.56 -2.06 0.33
N TYR A 115 29.17 -1.09 1.00
CA TYR A 115 28.49 0.11 1.52
C TYR A 115 27.76 0.87 0.41
N LEU A 116 28.45 1.19 -0.69
CA LEU A 116 27.87 1.92 -1.83
C LEU A 116 26.72 1.14 -2.48
N VAL A 117 26.86 -0.18 -2.62
CA VAL A 117 25.81 -1.02 -3.18
C VAL A 117 24.55 -0.99 -2.31
N PHE A 118 24.68 -1.11 -0.98
CA PHE A 118 23.53 -1.02 -0.08
C PHE A 118 22.86 0.36 -0.10
N ASP A 119 23.64 1.44 -0.15
CA ASP A 119 23.10 2.80 -0.27
C ASP A 119 22.28 2.97 -1.56
N VAL A 120 22.79 2.48 -2.70
CA VAL A 120 22.07 2.54 -3.98
C VAL A 120 20.78 1.72 -3.92
N ILE A 121 20.82 0.49 -3.37
CA ILE A 121 19.64 -0.35 -3.22
C ILE A 121 18.60 0.36 -2.34
N ALA A 122 19.01 0.90 -1.19
CA ALA A 122 18.14 1.62 -0.27
C ALA A 122 17.49 2.83 -0.94
N LEU A 123 18.26 3.62 -1.69
CA LEU A 123 17.78 4.81 -2.40
C LEU A 123 16.72 4.43 -3.46
N VAL A 124 17.02 3.44 -4.31
CA VAL A 124 16.10 2.99 -5.36
C VAL A 124 14.80 2.45 -4.73
N CYS A 125 14.92 1.64 -3.69
CA CYS A 125 13.79 1.06 -2.98
C CYS A 125 12.99 2.08 -2.16
N LEU A 126 13.56 3.25 -1.86
CA LEU A 126 12.83 4.35 -1.25
C LEU A 126 12.05 5.14 -2.31
N VAL A 127 12.67 5.43 -3.46
CA VAL A 127 12.11 6.30 -4.50
C VAL A 127 11.05 5.58 -5.33
N VAL A 128 11.32 4.37 -5.84
CA VAL A 128 10.45 3.67 -6.81
C VAL A 128 9.04 3.39 -6.26
N PRO A 129 8.85 2.95 -5.01
CA PRO A 129 7.51 2.68 -4.49
C PRO A 129 6.63 3.94 -4.34
N ILE A 130 7.22 5.13 -4.15
CA ILE A 130 6.47 6.36 -3.86
C ILE A 130 5.54 6.76 -5.03
N PRO A 131 6.02 6.92 -6.29
CA PRO A 131 5.15 7.21 -7.42
C PRO A 131 4.03 6.18 -7.60
N LEU A 132 4.33 4.89 -7.39
CA LEU A 132 3.34 3.81 -7.50
C LEU A 132 2.22 3.99 -6.47
N VAL A 133 2.58 4.28 -5.21
CA VAL A 133 1.61 4.54 -4.14
C VAL A 133 0.80 5.81 -4.41
N VAL A 134 1.44 6.91 -4.85
CA VAL A 134 0.75 8.18 -5.13
C VAL A 134 -0.27 8.04 -6.25
N ILE A 135 0.09 7.36 -7.34
CA ILE A 135 -0.83 7.11 -8.47
C ILE A 135 -2.02 6.27 -7.99
N GLN A 136 -1.76 5.25 -7.17
CA GLN A 136 -2.82 4.41 -6.61
C GLN A 136 -3.73 5.17 -5.65
N ALA A 137 -3.18 5.97 -4.73
CA ALA A 137 -3.95 6.78 -3.81
C ALA A 137 -4.85 7.79 -4.53
N LYS A 138 -4.34 8.43 -5.60
CA LYS A 138 -5.14 9.33 -6.44
C LYS A 138 -6.31 8.59 -7.08
N LYS A 139 -6.05 7.43 -7.70
CA LYS A 139 -7.09 6.57 -8.30
C LYS A 139 -8.14 6.12 -7.29
N ALA A 140 -7.70 5.66 -6.12
CA ALA A 140 -8.55 5.22 -5.02
C ALA A 140 -9.49 6.34 -4.55
N LYS A 141 -8.95 7.54 -4.34
CA LYS A 141 -9.73 8.71 -3.92
C LYS A 141 -10.77 9.12 -4.96
N SER A 142 -10.40 9.12 -6.24
CA SER A 142 -11.32 9.41 -7.34
C SER A 142 -12.47 8.39 -7.42
N ALA A 143 -12.17 7.10 -7.29
CA ALA A 143 -13.19 6.04 -7.30
C ALA A 143 -14.19 6.20 -6.14
N ARG A 144 -13.70 6.49 -4.93
CA ARG A 144 -14.56 6.75 -3.76
C ARG A 144 -15.49 7.94 -3.97
N HIS A 145 -14.99 9.03 -4.57
CA HIS A 145 -15.83 10.18 -4.90
C HIS A 145 -16.93 9.82 -5.91
N LEU A 146 -16.60 9.02 -6.93
CA LEU A 146 -17.56 8.57 -7.94
C LEU A 146 -18.68 7.72 -7.31
N ALA A 147 -18.32 6.76 -6.46
CA ALA A 147 -19.28 5.88 -5.79
C ALA A 147 -20.27 6.68 -4.90
N VAL A 148 -19.78 7.71 -4.19
CA VAL A 148 -20.64 8.59 -3.39
C VAL A 148 -21.60 9.40 -4.28
N LEU A 149 -21.15 9.86 -5.44
CA LEU A 149 -21.99 10.59 -6.39
C LEU A 149 -23.08 9.69 -7.00
N ASP A 150 -22.73 8.46 -7.39
CA ASP A 150 -23.68 7.47 -7.90
C ASP A 150 -24.75 7.13 -6.85
N ALA A 151 -24.35 6.79 -5.62
CA ALA A 151 -25.27 6.54 -4.51
C ALA A 151 -26.22 7.71 -4.25
N ARG A 152 -25.70 8.96 -4.29
CA ARG A 152 -26.52 10.16 -4.14
C ARG A 152 -27.52 10.32 -5.28
N SER A 153 -27.13 10.05 -6.53
CA SER A 153 -28.04 10.14 -7.67
C SER A 153 -29.19 9.13 -7.57
N ARG A 154 -28.91 7.89 -7.16
CA ARG A 154 -29.92 6.84 -6.96
C ARG A 154 -30.91 7.19 -5.86
N LEU A 155 -30.44 7.73 -4.74
CA LEU A 155 -31.32 8.22 -3.67
C LEU A 155 -32.24 9.34 -4.16
N MET A 156 -31.71 10.29 -4.95
CA MET A 156 -32.51 11.39 -5.50
C MET A 156 -33.48 10.95 -6.61
N ALA A 157 -33.18 9.86 -7.32
CA ALA A 157 -34.09 9.26 -8.29
C ALA A 157 -35.24 8.53 -7.57
N GLY A 158 -34.93 7.69 -6.57
CA GLY A 158 -35.95 7.02 -5.77
C GLY A 158 -36.87 7.98 -5.01
N HIS A 159 -36.34 9.11 -4.53
CA HIS A 159 -37.15 10.13 -3.86
C HIS A 159 -38.07 10.89 -4.83
N ARG A 160 -37.69 11.01 -6.10
CA ARG A 160 -38.56 11.57 -7.15
C ARG A 160 -39.68 10.62 -7.51
N ASP A 161 -39.38 9.34 -7.71
CA ASP A 161 -40.38 8.30 -8.00
C ASP A 161 -41.44 8.19 -6.89
N MET A 162 -40.99 8.25 -5.63
CA MET A 162 -41.88 8.17 -4.46
C MET A 162 -42.83 9.38 -4.38
N ARG A 163 -42.34 10.60 -4.66
CA ARG A 163 -43.19 11.79 -4.75
C ARG A 163 -44.18 11.76 -5.91
N SER A 164 -43.80 11.18 -7.06
CA SER A 164 -44.74 11.03 -8.18
C SER A 164 -45.85 10.01 -7.90
N MET A 165 -45.57 8.94 -7.13
CA MET A 165 -46.61 8.02 -6.66
C MET A 165 -47.55 8.69 -5.65
N GLU A 166 -47.01 9.41 -4.66
CA GLU A 166 -47.85 10.13 -3.69
C GLU A 166 -48.76 11.18 -4.36
N MET A 167 -48.29 11.86 -5.40
CA MET A 167 -49.14 12.81 -6.15
C MET A 167 -50.20 12.13 -7.01
N ALA A 168 -49.93 10.92 -7.54
CA ALA A 168 -50.92 10.15 -8.30
C ALA A 168 -52.04 9.57 -7.40
N ASP A 169 -51.72 9.20 -6.16
CA ASP A 169 -52.71 8.68 -5.19
C ASP A 169 -53.61 9.79 -4.59
N VAL A 170 -53.21 11.07 -4.69
CA VAL A 170 -54.01 12.23 -4.22
C VAL A 170 -54.99 12.72 -5.30
N GLU A 171 -54.81 12.32 -6.57
CA GLU A 171 -55.69 12.70 -7.69
C GLU A 171 -56.81 11.67 -7.98
N LEU A 172 -56.96 10.63 -7.13
CA LEU A 172 -58.03 9.61 -7.18
C LEU A 172 -59.05 9.81 -6.04
#